data_AF-A0A1Y4DFU4-F1
#
_entry.id   AF-A0A1Y4DFU4-F1
#
_cell.length_a   1.000
_cell.length_b   1.000
_cell.length_c   1.000
_cell.angle_alpha   90.00
_cell.angle_beta   90.00
_cell.angle_gamma   90.00
#
_symmetry.space_group_name_H-M   'P 1'
#
loop_
_entity.id
_entity.type
_entity.pdbx_description
1 polymer ?
#
loop_
_entity_poly.entity_id
_entity_poly.type
_entity_poly.pdbx_seq_one_letter_code
_entity_poly.pdbx_strand_id
1 'polypeptide(L)'
;MEFRDLGAQYRALRDAIDSAVSRVLASGRYIGGEEVSALESKLAGYVGSKHCIACANGADALRLALMAWGARNRLSEWGIPTSVYCLRLMHERPAFVGPLAHAAAPGYRAPVPPCAEPANGAASHTRGAKYVRDALRRAVL
;
A
#
# COMPACT_ATOMS: atom_id res chain seq x y z
N MET A 1 -8.05 -14.91 26.85
CA MET A 1 -7.00 -15.52 26.02
C MET A 1 -6.82 -14.61 24.82
N GLU A 2 -5.64 -14.01 24.67
CA GLU A 2 -5.37 -13.06 23.58
C GLU A 2 -5.20 -13.82 22.26
N PHE A 3 -5.87 -13.36 21.20
CA PHE A 3 -5.74 -13.95 19.86
C PHE A 3 -4.32 -13.77 19.27
N ARG A 4 -3.66 -12.65 19.61
CA ARG A 4 -2.26 -12.37 19.22
C ARG A 4 -1.60 -11.41 20.21
N ASP A 5 -0.65 -11.91 20.99
CA ASP A 5 0.11 -11.09 21.95
C ASP A 5 1.27 -10.36 21.24
N LEU A 6 1.01 -9.12 20.80
CA LEU A 6 2.04 -8.23 20.24
C LEU A 6 2.95 -7.64 21.34
N GLY A 7 2.49 -7.60 22.60
CA GLY A 7 3.27 -7.11 23.73
C GLY A 7 4.45 -8.03 24.03
N ALA A 8 4.24 -9.35 23.97
CA ALA A 8 5.32 -10.34 24.09
C ALA A 8 6.36 -10.19 22.97
N GLN A 9 5.93 -9.97 21.72
CA GLN A 9 6.84 -9.75 20.59
C GLN A 9 7.67 -8.48 20.76
N TYR A 10 7.05 -7.37 21.16
CA TYR A 10 7.78 -6.14 21.45
C TYR A 10 8.79 -6.33 22.57
N ARG A 11 8.43 -6.97 23.69
CA ARG A 11 9.36 -7.22 24.81
C ARG A 11 10.58 -8.04 24.37
N ALA A 12 10.38 -9.04 23.50
CA ALA A 12 11.47 -9.87 22.98
C ALA A 12 12.43 -9.11 22.03
N LEU A 13 11.92 -8.08 21.33
CA LEU A 13 12.68 -7.31 20.34
C LEU A 13 12.98 -5.88 20.80
N ARG A 14 12.72 -5.56 22.06
CA ARG A 14 12.65 -4.19 22.60
C ARG A 14 13.91 -3.40 22.29
N ASP A 15 15.07 -3.93 22.66
CA ASP A 15 16.34 -3.19 22.54
C ASP A 15 16.66 -2.85 21.08
N ALA A 16 16.35 -3.76 20.15
CA ALA A 16 16.55 -3.55 18.72
C ALA A 16 15.56 -2.51 18.15
N ILE A 17 14.29 -2.57 18.56
CA ILE A 17 13.25 -1.63 18.14
C ILE A 17 13.54 -0.23 18.69
N ASP A 18 13.77 -0.11 19.99
CA ASP A 18 14.01 1.16 20.68
C ASP A 18 15.27 1.84 20.11
N SER A 19 16.34 1.07 19.87
CA SER A 19 17.55 1.58 19.21
C SER A 19 17.27 2.14 17.80
N ALA A 20 16.49 1.42 16.98
CA ALA A 20 16.13 1.87 15.64
C ALA A 20 15.27 3.13 15.66
N VAL A 21 14.27 3.18 16.55
CA VAL A 21 13.41 4.35 16.74
C VAL A 21 14.24 5.56 17.18
N SER A 22 15.14 5.40 18.16
CA SER A 22 16.04 6.47 18.61
C SER A 22 16.93 6.99 17.49
N ARG A 23 17.47 6.13 16.61
CA ARG A 23 18.25 6.58 15.43
C ARG A 23 17.42 7.45 14.49
N VAL A 24 16.19 7.05 14.18
CA VAL A 24 15.31 7.83 13.29
C VAL A 24 14.99 9.19 13.92
N LEU A 25 14.63 9.20 15.20
CA LEU A 25 14.34 10.43 15.95
C LEU A 25 15.55 11.38 15.97
N ALA A 26 16.74 10.86 16.26
CA ALA A 26 17.98 11.64 16.26
C ALA A 26 18.34 12.18 14.88
N SER A 27 18.07 11.41 13.81
CA SER A 27 18.35 11.84 12.43
C SER A 27 17.38 12.92 11.89
N GLY A 28 16.17 13.00 12.45
CA GLY A 28 15.08 13.85 11.93
C GLY A 28 14.55 13.46 10.54
N ARG A 29 14.96 12.32 9.97
CA ARG A 29 14.61 11.87 8.62
C ARG A 29 13.42 10.91 8.63
N TYR A 30 12.22 11.44 8.83
CA TYR A 30 10.99 10.63 8.95
C TYR A 30 10.42 10.08 7.64
N ILE A 31 10.76 10.67 6.49
CA ILE A 31 10.21 10.29 5.17
C ILE A 31 11.35 9.90 4.24
N GLY A 32 11.33 8.67 3.72
CA GLY A 32 12.34 8.17 2.78
C GLY A 32 13.75 8.13 3.38
N GLY A 33 13.86 7.83 4.67
CA GLY A 33 15.14 7.66 5.36
C GLY A 33 15.84 6.34 5.02
N GLU A 34 17.05 6.17 5.54
CA GLU A 34 17.89 4.98 5.29
C GLU A 34 17.22 3.68 5.74
N GLU A 35 16.46 3.73 6.84
CA GLU A 35 15.71 2.57 7.35
C GLU A 35 14.69 2.04 6.31
N VAL A 36 14.12 2.91 5.46
CA VAL A 36 13.19 2.51 4.39
C VAL A 36 13.95 1.78 3.28
N SER A 37 15.05 2.35 2.79
CA SER A 37 15.87 1.73 1.74
C SER A 37 16.47 0.39 2.19
N ALA A 38 16.88 0.30 3.46
CA ALA A 38 17.38 -0.93 4.05
C ALA A 38 16.29 -2.01 4.14
N LEU A 39 15.08 -1.63 4.52
CA LEU A 39 13.93 -2.53 4.55
C LEU A 39 13.57 -3.04 3.16
N GLU A 40 13.47 -2.15 2.17
CA GLU A 40 13.19 -2.53 0.77
C GLU A 40 14.23 -3.53 0.24
N SER A 41 15.52 -3.27 0.48
CA SER A 41 16.60 -4.17 0.04
C SER A 41 16.51 -5.55 0.69
N LYS A 42 16.24 -5.60 2.00
CA LYS A 42 16.07 -6.87 2.74
C LYS A 42 14.84 -7.64 2.27
N LEU A 43 13.72 -6.95 2.05
CA LEU A 43 12.48 -7.57 1.57
C LEU A 43 12.61 -8.06 0.13
N ALA A 44 13.27 -7.31 -0.74
CA ALA A 44 13.58 -7.75 -2.10
C ALA A 44 14.38 -9.06 -2.09
N GLY A 45 15.44 -9.13 -1.27
CA GLY A 45 16.24 -10.33 -1.08
C GLY A 45 15.45 -11.49 -0.47
N TYR A 46 14.62 -11.22 0.54
CA TYR A 46 13.80 -12.24 1.21
C TYR A 46 12.76 -12.88 0.27
N VAL A 47 12.10 -12.09 -0.56
CA VAL A 47 11.08 -12.57 -1.52
C VAL A 47 11.72 -13.11 -2.80
N GLY A 48 12.96 -12.74 -3.11
CA GLY A 48 13.63 -13.06 -4.38
C GLY A 48 13.18 -12.17 -5.55
N SER A 49 12.67 -10.98 -5.26
CA SER A 49 12.29 -9.99 -6.29
C SER A 49 13.47 -9.07 -6.60
N LYS A 50 13.58 -8.62 -7.85
CA LYS A 50 14.57 -7.61 -8.27
C LYS A 50 14.32 -6.25 -7.62
N HIS A 51 13.06 -5.93 -7.32
CA HIS A 51 12.64 -4.64 -6.79
C HIS A 51 11.65 -4.81 -5.64
N CYS A 52 11.76 -3.93 -4.64
CA CYS A 52 10.78 -3.75 -3.58
C CYS A 52 10.56 -2.23 -3.42
N ILE A 53 9.29 -1.82 -3.33
CA ILE A 53 8.92 -0.43 -3.08
C ILE A 53 8.00 -0.41 -1.86
N ALA A 54 8.43 0.25 -0.79
CA ALA A 54 7.63 0.46 0.39
C ALA A 54 6.52 1.49 0.09
N CYS A 55 5.32 1.21 0.61
CA CYS A 55 4.17 2.09 0.49
C CYS A 55 3.40 2.11 1.81
N ALA A 56 2.36 2.95 1.90
CA ALA A 56 1.68 3.19 3.17
C ALA A 56 0.92 1.95 3.70
N ASN A 57 0.34 1.15 2.81
CA ASN A 57 -0.46 -0.03 3.18
C ASN A 57 -0.67 -0.96 1.96
N GLY A 58 -1.26 -2.12 2.19
CA GLY A 58 -1.50 -3.12 1.13
C GLY A 58 -2.48 -2.68 0.04
N ALA A 59 -3.46 -1.82 0.34
CA ALA A 59 -4.41 -1.32 -0.67
C ALA A 59 -3.73 -0.34 -1.64
N ASP A 60 -2.87 0.54 -1.11
CA ASP A 60 -2.04 1.42 -1.94
C ASP A 60 -1.04 0.61 -2.76
N ALA A 61 -0.45 -0.46 -2.22
CA ALA A 61 0.43 -1.35 -2.98
C ALA A 61 -0.25 -1.87 -4.25
N LEU A 62 -1.46 -2.41 -4.10
CA LEU A 62 -2.27 -2.93 -5.21
C LEU A 62 -2.65 -1.83 -6.20
N ARG A 63 -3.11 -0.68 -5.70
CA ARG A 63 -3.46 0.47 -6.53
C ARG A 63 -2.26 0.94 -7.36
N LEU A 64 -1.09 1.09 -6.74
CA LEU A 64 0.13 1.51 -7.43
C LEU A 64 0.56 0.50 -8.49
N ALA A 65 0.48 -0.81 -8.19
CA ALA A 65 0.77 -1.85 -9.17
C ALA A 65 -0.16 -1.78 -10.39
N LEU A 66 -1.46 -1.61 -10.16
CA LEU A 66 -2.47 -1.49 -11.23
C LEU A 66 -2.31 -0.21 -12.06
N MET A 67 -1.98 0.91 -11.39
CA MET A 67 -1.65 2.17 -12.06
C MET A 67 -0.39 2.04 -12.92
N ALA A 68 0.64 1.38 -12.40
CA ALA A 68 1.90 1.16 -13.13
C ALA A 68 1.72 0.23 -14.33
N TRP A 69 0.86 -0.78 -14.22
CA TRP A 69 0.49 -1.66 -15.33
C TRP A 69 -0.32 -0.93 -16.43
N GLY A 70 -0.88 0.25 -16.15
CA GLY A 70 -1.76 0.96 -17.08
C GLY A 70 -3.15 0.34 -17.20
N ALA A 71 -3.59 -0.40 -16.17
CA ALA A 71 -4.79 -1.24 -16.20
C ALA A 71 -6.13 -0.47 -16.18
N ARG A 72 -6.12 0.86 -16.28
CA ARG A 72 -7.28 1.78 -16.18
C ARG A 72 -8.38 1.61 -17.24
N ASN A 73 -8.34 0.53 -18.04
CA ASN A 73 -9.31 0.20 -19.08
C ASN A 73 -9.38 -1.33 -19.36
N ARG A 74 -8.75 -2.19 -18.56
CA ARG A 74 -8.67 -3.65 -18.83
C ARG A 74 -9.02 -4.54 -17.63
N LEU A 75 -9.47 -3.95 -16.52
CA LEU A 75 -9.72 -4.67 -15.27
C LEU A 75 -11.10 -5.34 -15.19
N SER A 76 -11.99 -5.08 -16.14
CA SER A 76 -13.33 -5.68 -16.21
C SER A 76 -13.33 -7.19 -16.46
N GLU A 77 -12.20 -7.77 -16.88
CA GLU A 77 -12.07 -9.19 -17.25
C GLU A 77 -11.53 -10.07 -16.11
N TRP A 78 -10.75 -9.49 -15.19
CA TRP A 78 -10.01 -10.24 -14.17
C TRP A 78 -10.76 -10.17 -12.84
N GLY A 79 -11.61 -11.16 -12.57
CA GLY A 79 -12.44 -11.21 -11.37
C GLY A 79 -11.72 -11.54 -10.07
N ILE A 80 -10.66 -10.78 -9.76
CA ILE A 80 -9.87 -10.92 -8.54
C ILE A 80 -10.45 -10.00 -7.45
N PRO A 81 -10.76 -10.51 -6.24
CA PRO A 81 -11.35 -9.72 -5.15
C PRO A 81 -10.33 -8.81 -4.42
N THR A 82 -9.38 -8.17 -5.13
CA THR A 82 -8.22 -7.45 -4.55
C THR A 82 -8.56 -6.08 -3.93
N SER A 83 -9.60 -6.09 -3.10
CA SER A 83 -10.36 -4.98 -2.57
C SER A 83 -11.17 -4.28 -3.67
N VAL A 84 -12.47 -4.56 -3.68
CA VAL A 84 -13.50 -3.75 -4.37
C VAL A 84 -13.24 -2.25 -4.21
N TYR A 85 -12.67 -1.86 -3.07
CA TYR A 85 -12.20 -0.53 -2.75
C TYR A 85 -11.20 0.06 -3.76
N CYS A 86 -10.11 -0.65 -4.10
CA CYS A 86 -9.11 -0.16 -5.05
C CYS A 86 -9.67 0.01 -6.46
N LEU A 87 -10.47 -0.95 -6.95
CA LEU A 87 -11.14 -0.84 -8.24
C LEU A 87 -12.12 0.34 -8.25
N ARG A 88 -12.88 0.53 -7.17
CA ARG A 88 -13.82 1.64 -7.07
C ARG A 88 -13.14 3.00 -7.05
N LEU A 89 -12.01 3.14 -6.35
CA LEU A 89 -11.19 4.37 -6.38
C LEU A 89 -10.63 4.69 -7.76
N MET A 90 -10.46 3.67 -8.61
CA MET A 90 -10.04 3.84 -10.00
C MET A 90 -11.21 4.01 -10.97
N HIS A 91 -12.45 4.08 -10.47
CA HIS A 91 -13.71 4.10 -11.23
C HIS A 91 -13.97 2.84 -12.07
N GLU A 92 -13.36 1.72 -11.69
CA GLU A 92 -13.53 0.42 -12.34
C GLU A 92 -14.65 -0.40 -11.69
N ARG A 93 -15.32 -1.24 -12.49
CA ARG A 93 -16.33 -2.18 -12.00
C ARG A 93 -15.66 -3.51 -11.63
N PRO A 94 -15.75 -3.98 -10.38
CA PRO A 94 -15.24 -5.29 -10.03
C PRO A 94 -16.07 -6.38 -10.71
N ALA A 95 -15.40 -7.29 -11.41
CA ALA A 95 -15.94 -8.60 -11.71
C ALA A 95 -15.65 -9.51 -10.51
N PHE A 96 -16.62 -10.35 -10.12
CA PHE A 96 -16.42 -11.35 -9.07
C PHE A 96 -16.43 -12.73 -9.73
N VAL A 97 -15.37 -13.51 -9.55
CA VAL A 97 -15.28 -14.89 -10.06
C VAL A 97 -15.29 -15.86 -8.88
N GLY A 98 -16.11 -16.92 -8.97
CA GLY A 98 -16.22 -17.97 -7.96
C GLY A 98 -17.55 -17.97 -7.18
N PRO A 99 -17.66 -18.73 -6.07
CA PRO A 99 -18.91 -18.90 -5.30
C PRO A 99 -19.39 -17.64 -4.57
N LEU A 100 -18.80 -16.47 -4.80
CA LEU A 100 -19.33 -15.18 -4.35
C LEU A 100 -19.93 -14.36 -5.50
N ALA A 101 -19.88 -14.86 -6.74
CA ALA A 101 -20.45 -14.20 -7.91
C ALA A 101 -21.98 -13.98 -7.77
N HIS A 102 -22.68 -14.86 -7.05
CA HIS A 102 -24.12 -14.74 -6.79
C HIS A 102 -24.47 -13.78 -5.65
N ALA A 103 -23.51 -13.40 -4.80
CA ALA A 103 -23.71 -12.43 -3.71
C ALA A 103 -23.63 -10.97 -4.19
N ALA A 104 -23.13 -10.74 -5.42
CA ALA A 104 -23.24 -9.46 -6.09
C ALA A 104 -24.69 -9.27 -6.56
N ALA A 105 -25.55 -8.71 -5.71
CA ALA A 105 -26.95 -8.50 -6.04
C ALA A 105 -27.09 -7.69 -7.35
N PRO A 106 -27.97 -8.11 -8.28
CA PRO A 106 -28.30 -7.30 -9.46
C PRO A 106 -28.75 -5.91 -9.00
N GLY A 107 -28.02 -4.86 -9.38
CA GLY A 107 -28.33 -3.50 -8.98
C GLY A 107 -27.73 -3.03 -7.65
N TYR A 108 -26.83 -3.78 -7.00
CA TYR A 108 -26.09 -3.29 -5.84
C TYR A 108 -25.25 -2.05 -6.20
N ARG A 109 -25.70 -0.87 -5.76
CA ARG A 109 -24.90 0.35 -5.67
C ARG A 109 -24.45 0.50 -4.23
N ALA A 110 -23.19 0.16 -3.94
CA ALA A 110 -22.57 0.64 -2.70
C ALA A 110 -22.65 2.18 -2.68
N PRO A 111 -23.03 2.81 -1.55
CA PRO A 111 -22.98 4.25 -1.42
C PRO A 111 -21.56 4.72 -1.77
N VAL A 112 -21.46 5.69 -2.67
CA VAL A 112 -20.20 6.38 -2.92
C VAL A 112 -19.89 7.14 -1.64
N PRO A 113 -18.82 6.81 -0.89
CA PRO A 113 -18.41 7.70 0.18
C PRO A 113 -18.18 9.06 -0.47
N PRO A 114 -18.63 10.18 0.14
CA PRO A 114 -18.33 11.50 -0.40
C PRO A 114 -16.83 11.52 -0.67
N CYS A 115 -16.45 11.80 -1.91
CA CYS A 115 -15.05 12.00 -2.26
C CYS A 115 -14.53 12.95 -1.20
N ALA A 116 -13.60 12.50 -0.36
CA ALA A 116 -12.92 13.41 0.54
C ALA A 116 -12.27 14.42 -0.40
N GLU A 117 -12.84 15.63 -0.45
CA GLU A 117 -12.15 16.77 -1.04
C GLU A 117 -10.74 16.75 -0.45
N PRO A 118 -9.69 16.92 -1.26
CA PRO A 118 -8.35 16.98 -0.72
C PRO A 118 -8.37 18.08 0.35
N ALA A 119 -8.25 17.66 1.61
CA ALA A 119 -8.27 18.56 2.74
C ALA A 119 -7.27 19.68 2.43
N ASN A 120 -7.80 20.90 2.38
CA ASN A 120 -7.06 22.12 2.11
C ASN A 120 -5.83 22.15 3.04
N GLY A 121 -4.65 21.91 2.46
CA GLY A 121 -3.41 21.65 3.19
C GLY A 121 -2.24 21.34 2.25
N ALA A 122 -2.21 21.98 1.08
CA ALA A 122 -1.16 21.84 0.09
C ALA A 122 0.13 22.53 0.56
N ALA A 123 0.93 21.89 1.42
CA ALA A 123 2.31 22.32 1.68
C ALA A 123 3.28 21.23 2.15
N SER A 124 2.84 20.11 2.74
CA SER A 124 3.75 19.12 3.34
C SER A 124 3.91 17.80 2.55
N HIS A 125 3.12 17.56 1.49
CA HIS A 125 3.05 16.28 0.77
C HIS A 125 4.08 16.05 -0.36
N THR A 126 5.10 16.90 -0.52
CA THR A 126 5.96 16.85 -1.71
C THR A 126 7.01 15.74 -1.70
N ARG A 127 7.60 15.38 -0.54
CA ARG A 127 8.68 14.37 -0.48
C ARG A 127 8.21 12.94 -0.66
N GLY A 128 7.11 12.55 -0.02
CA GLY A 128 6.58 11.18 -0.11
C GLY A 128 6.05 10.85 -1.52
N ALA A 129 5.28 11.77 -2.11
CA ALA A 129 4.77 11.60 -3.47
C ALA A 129 5.90 11.59 -4.52
N LYS A 130 6.94 12.41 -4.32
CA LYS A 130 8.15 12.38 -5.15
C LYS A 130 8.89 11.05 -5.02
N TYR A 131 9.09 10.55 -3.80
CA TYR A 131 9.73 9.26 -3.55
C TYR A 131 9.04 8.11 -4.30
N VAL A 132 7.71 7.98 -4.16
CA VAL A 132 6.94 6.92 -4.81
C VAL A 132 7.03 7.04 -6.33
N ARG A 133 6.92 8.25 -6.87
CA ARG A 133 7.05 8.49 -8.32
C ARG A 133 8.43 8.13 -8.85
N ASP A 134 9.48 8.51 -8.13
CA ASP A 134 10.86 8.22 -8.52
C ASP A 134 11.17 6.72 -8.38
N ALA A 135 10.64 6.07 -7.35
CA ALA A 135 10.76 4.62 -7.15
C ALA A 135 10.04 3.83 -8.24
N LEU A 136 8.82 4.21 -8.60
CA LEU A 136 8.07 3.59 -9.70
C LEU A 136 8.78 3.77 -11.04
N ARG A 137 9.35 4.96 -11.31
CA ARG A 137 10.14 5.19 -12.53
C ARG A 137 11.34 4.26 -12.60
N ARG A 138 12.07 4.03 -11.49
CA ARG A 138 13.22 3.11 -11.45
C ARG A 138 12.85 1.63 -11.57
N ALA A 139 11.61 1.26 -11.23
CA ALA A 139 11.16 -0.13 -11.25
C ALA A 139 10.46 -0.52 -12.56
N VAL A 140 9.89 0.45 -13.28
CA VAL A 140 9.14 0.23 -14.53
C VAL A 140 9.97 0.53 -15.78
N LEU A 141 10.96 1.44 -15.70
CA LEU A 141 11.94 1.73 -16.78
C LEU A 141 13.26 1.03 -16.49
#